data_AF-W4RZJ0-F1
#
_entry.id   AF-W4RZJ0-F1
#
_cell.length_a   1.000
_cell.length_b   1.000
_cell.length_c   1.000
_cell.angle_alpha   90.00
_cell.angle_beta   90.00
_cell.angle_gamma   90.00
#
_symmetry.space_group_name_H-M   'P 1'
#
loop_
_entity.id
_entity.type
_entity.pdbx_description
1 polymer ?
#
loop_
_entity_poly.entity_id
_entity_poly.type
_entity_poly.pdbx_seq_one_letter_code
_entity_poly.pdbx_strand_id
1 'polypeptide(L)'
;MARLELGAGNYTLRSQLDNKNAVGMGVFQSPGANAIELSDAVRAKMAELEKQFPQDMAWSAAYDPTVFVRDSISAVVHTLLEAVLLVVLVVILFLQTWRASIIPLLAVPVSVVGTFAALYLLGFSINTLSLFGLVLAIGIVVDDAIVVVETSSATSKKGWPRWLLRIRRCAKCPGRSSPSRWCCARCSCRWRSCRA
;
A
#
# COMPACT_ATOMS: atom_id res chain seq x y z
N MET A 1 14.93 38.56 -59.43
CA MET A 1 14.57 39.06 -58.08
C MET A 1 14.20 37.85 -57.23
N ALA A 2 14.87 37.63 -56.10
CA ALA A 2 14.55 36.55 -55.17
C ALA A 2 13.76 37.13 -53.98
N ARG A 3 12.69 36.44 -53.57
CA ARG A 3 11.85 36.84 -52.44
C ARG A 3 12.39 36.16 -51.18
N LEU A 4 12.84 36.97 -50.22
CA LEU A 4 13.34 36.51 -48.92
C LEU A 4 12.19 36.59 -47.92
N GLU A 5 11.82 35.44 -47.34
CA GLU A 5 10.80 35.37 -46.29
C GLU A 5 11.31 34.49 -45.14
N LEU A 6 10.97 34.87 -43.90
CA LEU A 6 11.20 34.03 -42.73
C LEU A 6 10.12 32.93 -42.71
N GLY A 7 10.53 31.72 -43.06
CA GLY A 7 9.67 30.54 -43.12
C GLY A 7 10.07 29.47 -42.10
N ALA A 8 9.20 28.47 -41.91
CA ALA A 8 9.53 27.29 -41.13
C ALA A 8 10.60 26.45 -41.85
N GLY A 9 11.49 25.80 -41.08
CA GLY A 9 12.53 24.93 -41.63
C GLY A 9 12.00 23.62 -42.23
N ASN A 10 10.75 23.24 -41.94
CA ASN A 10 10.12 22.04 -42.48
C ASN A 10 8.59 22.18 -42.52
N TYR A 11 7.97 21.92 -43.67
CA TYR A 11 6.52 22.10 -43.90
C TYR A 11 5.74 20.78 -44.02
N THR A 12 6.43 19.65 -43.87
CA THR A 12 5.86 18.31 -44.00
C THR A 12 4.98 17.92 -42.81
N LEU A 13 5.24 18.50 -41.64
CA LEU A 13 4.48 18.28 -40.40
C LEU A 13 3.47 19.42 -40.19
N ARG A 14 2.19 19.11 -40.43
CA ARG A 14 1.06 19.96 -40.01
C ARG A 14 0.56 19.45 -38.67
N SER A 15 0.92 20.13 -37.58
CA SER A 15 0.39 19.84 -36.26
C SER A 15 -0.90 20.64 -36.06
N GLN A 16 -1.98 19.92 -35.78
CA GLN A 16 -3.29 20.50 -35.46
C GLN A 16 -3.83 19.84 -34.19
N LEU A 17 -4.54 20.62 -33.40
CA LEU A 17 -5.29 20.17 -32.22
C LEU A 17 -6.72 20.68 -32.39
N ASP A 18 -7.71 19.78 -32.32
CA ASP A 18 -9.13 20.10 -32.54
C ASP A 18 -9.40 20.94 -33.81
N ASN A 19 -8.73 20.59 -34.91
CA ASN A 19 -8.84 21.27 -36.20
C ASN A 19 -8.36 22.74 -36.21
N LYS A 20 -7.57 23.14 -35.21
CA LYS A 20 -6.84 24.41 -35.14
C LYS A 20 -5.35 24.15 -35.26
N ASN A 21 -4.60 25.03 -35.91
CA ASN A 21 -3.13 24.94 -35.98
C ASN A 21 -2.56 24.98 -34.56
N ALA A 22 -1.74 23.98 -34.22
CA ALA A 22 -1.16 23.84 -32.89
C ALA A 22 0.31 23.46 -33.01
N VAL A 23 1.08 23.73 -31.96
CA VAL A 23 2.46 23.25 -31.85
C VAL A 23 2.51 22.30 -30.66
N GLY A 24 2.84 21.03 -30.94
CA GLY A 24 3.07 20.04 -29.89
C GLY A 24 4.48 20.17 -29.30
N MET A 25 4.57 20.21 -27.98
CA MET A 25 5.83 20.11 -27.25
C MET A 25 5.75 18.94 -26.26
N GLY A 26 6.64 17.95 -26.42
CA GLY A 26 6.75 16.83 -25.50
C GLY A 26 7.66 17.16 -24.33
N VAL A 27 7.15 16.99 -23.10
CA VAL A 27 7.95 17.12 -21.88
C VAL A 27 8.24 15.71 -21.34
N PHE A 28 9.52 15.38 -21.22
CA PHE A 28 9.96 14.07 -20.72
C PHE A 28 10.57 14.21 -19.33
N GLN A 29 10.25 13.26 -18.47
CA GLN A 29 10.76 13.20 -17.11
C GLN A 29 12.21 12.67 -17.10
N SER A 30 13.06 13.29 -16.28
CA SER A 30 14.41 12.79 -16.03
C SER A 30 14.39 11.52 -15.14
N PRO A 31 15.33 10.57 -15.31
CA PRO A 31 15.39 9.38 -14.48
C PRO A 31 15.46 9.71 -12.98
N GLY A 32 14.58 9.11 -12.18
CA GLY A 32 14.53 9.31 -10.72
C GLY A 32 13.81 10.58 -10.25
N ALA A 33 13.36 11.46 -11.15
CA ALA A 33 12.52 12.60 -10.79
C ALA A 33 11.11 12.13 -10.39
N ASN A 34 10.29 13.00 -9.80
CA ASN A 34 8.88 12.73 -9.51
C ASN A 34 7.98 13.29 -10.64
N ALA A 35 7.12 12.46 -11.21
CA ALA A 35 6.27 12.84 -12.34
C ALA A 35 5.18 13.84 -11.94
N ILE A 36 4.62 13.69 -10.73
CA ILE A 36 3.56 14.55 -10.18
C ILE A 36 4.09 15.97 -10.00
N GLU A 37 5.25 16.09 -9.35
CA GLU A 37 5.94 17.36 -9.09
C GLU A 37 6.37 18.03 -10.41
N LEU A 38 6.89 17.26 -11.36
CA LEU A 38 7.22 17.78 -12.69
C LEU A 38 6.00 18.36 -13.40
N SER A 39 4.86 17.65 -13.38
CA SER A 39 3.62 18.15 -13.99
C SER A 39 3.13 19.44 -13.32
N ASP A 40 3.19 19.51 -11.99
CA ASP A 40 2.83 20.73 -11.25
C ASP A 40 3.75 21.90 -11.60
N ALA A 41 5.06 21.65 -11.68
CA ALA A 41 6.04 22.66 -12.06
C ALA A 41 5.84 23.16 -13.49
N VAL A 42 5.57 22.26 -14.44
CA VAL A 42 5.27 22.60 -15.84
C VAL A 42 4.00 23.45 -15.92
N ARG A 43 2.92 23.05 -15.25
CA ARG A 43 1.66 23.80 -15.22
C ARG A 43 1.82 25.18 -14.58
N ALA A 44 2.57 25.26 -13.48
CA ALA A 44 2.88 26.53 -12.82
C ALA A 44 3.66 27.47 -13.76
N LYS A 45 4.63 26.93 -14.50
CA LYS A 45 5.40 27.70 -15.48
C LYS A 45 4.58 28.10 -16.70
N MET A 46 3.73 27.22 -17.21
CA MET A 46 2.82 27.56 -18.29
C MET A 46 1.82 28.65 -17.87
N ALA A 47 1.29 28.60 -16.64
CA ALA A 47 0.42 29.65 -16.11
C ALA A 47 1.13 31.00 -15.90
N GLU A 48 2.42 30.98 -15.59
CA GLU A 48 3.25 32.19 -15.52
C GLU A 48 3.46 32.80 -16.92
N LEU A 49 3.79 31.95 -17.91
CA LEU A 49 4.03 32.34 -19.30
C LEU A 49 2.76 32.76 -20.03
N GLU A 50 1.61 32.19 -19.68
CA GLU A 50 0.30 32.49 -20.27
C GLU A 50 -0.04 33.98 -20.15
N LYS A 51 0.43 34.66 -19.11
CA LYS A 51 0.25 36.11 -18.93
C LYS A 51 0.94 36.96 -20.00
N GLN A 52 1.94 36.41 -20.68
CA GLN A 52 2.71 37.07 -21.73
C GLN A 52 2.29 36.62 -23.14
N PHE A 53 1.30 35.71 -23.24
CA PHE A 53 0.85 35.22 -24.53
C PHE A 53 0.05 36.29 -25.29
N PRO A 54 0.14 36.31 -26.63
CA PRO A 54 -0.79 37.08 -27.46
C PRO A 54 -2.23 36.65 -27.19
N GLN A 55 -3.21 37.55 -27.38
CA GLN A 55 -4.63 37.29 -27.09
C GLN A 55 -5.23 36.11 -27.89
N ASP A 56 -4.58 35.66 -28.96
CA ASP A 56 -5.02 34.55 -29.82
C ASP A 56 -4.26 33.24 -29.54
N MET A 57 -3.46 33.18 -28.46
CA MET A 57 -2.70 32.00 -28.09
C MET A 57 -3.21 31.43 -26.77
N ALA A 58 -3.64 30.16 -26.81
CA ALA A 58 -3.99 29.37 -25.65
C ALA A 58 -3.14 28.10 -25.60
N TRP A 59 -2.87 27.60 -24.40
CA TRP A 59 -2.20 26.32 -24.21
C TRP A 59 -3.19 25.29 -23.65
N SER A 60 -3.01 24.02 -24.02
CA SER A 60 -3.73 22.92 -23.41
C SER A 60 -2.82 21.72 -23.25
N ALA A 61 -2.97 21.01 -22.13
CA ALA A 61 -2.29 19.75 -21.91
C ALA A 61 -3.12 18.61 -22.53
N ALA A 62 -2.90 18.32 -23.81
CA ALA A 62 -3.64 17.29 -24.53
C ALA A 62 -3.40 15.86 -24.00
N TYR A 63 -2.23 15.59 -23.44
CA TYR A 63 -1.87 14.31 -22.86
C TYR A 63 -1.10 14.51 -21.56
N ASP A 64 -1.70 14.10 -20.44
CA ASP A 64 -1.08 14.16 -19.12
C ASP A 64 -1.29 12.83 -18.37
N PRO A 65 -0.27 11.97 -18.28
CA PRO A 65 -0.38 10.71 -17.55
C PRO A 65 -0.52 10.91 -16.04
N THR A 66 -0.18 12.09 -15.50
CA THR A 66 -0.25 12.35 -14.06
C THR A 66 -1.67 12.48 -13.53
N VAL A 67 -2.64 12.85 -14.38
CA VAL A 67 -4.06 12.89 -14.00
C VAL A 67 -4.53 11.50 -13.58
N PHE A 68 -4.23 10.49 -14.40
CA PHE A 68 -4.58 9.09 -14.11
C PHE A 68 -3.91 8.58 -12.82
N VAL A 69 -2.66 8.96 -12.59
CA VAL A 69 -1.94 8.59 -11.36
C VAL A 69 -2.57 9.24 -10.13
N ARG A 70 -2.94 10.52 -10.20
CA ARG A 70 -3.62 11.24 -9.10
C ARG A 70 -4.97 10.63 -8.77
N ASP A 71 -5.77 10.31 -9.79
CA ASP A 71 -7.07 9.69 -9.62
C ASP A 71 -6.94 8.30 -9.01
N SER A 72 -5.94 7.53 -9.45
CA SER A 72 -5.63 6.21 -8.86
C SER A 72 -5.24 6.33 -7.38
N ILE A 73 -4.41 7.31 -7.00
CA ILE A 73 -4.03 7.52 -5.59
C ILE A 73 -5.25 7.90 -4.76
N SER A 74 -6.08 8.83 -5.24
CA SER A 74 -7.30 9.25 -4.53
C SER A 74 -8.26 8.06 -4.31
N ALA A 75 -8.48 7.26 -5.35
CA ALA A 75 -9.30 6.05 -5.26
C ALA A 75 -8.73 5.03 -4.27
N VAL A 76 -7.40 4.82 -4.27
CA VAL A 76 -6.73 3.93 -3.30
C VAL A 76 -6.91 4.43 -1.87
N VAL A 77 -6.81 5.74 -1.62
CA VAL A 77 -7.02 6.30 -0.28
C VAL A 77 -8.48 6.11 0.19
N HIS A 78 -9.46 6.39 -0.67
CA HIS A 78 -10.86 6.16 -0.36
C HIS A 78 -11.16 4.69 -0.03
N THR A 79 -10.70 3.77 -0.88
CA THR A 79 -10.87 2.33 -0.66
C THR A 79 -10.14 1.82 0.59
N LEU A 80 -8.97 2.37 0.94
CA LEU A 80 -8.28 2.04 2.19
C LEU A 80 -9.10 2.44 3.42
N LEU A 81 -9.68 3.64 3.42
CA LEU A 81 -10.54 4.11 4.50
C LEU A 81 -11.80 3.24 4.64
N GLU A 82 -12.44 2.90 3.52
CA GLU A 82 -13.58 1.98 3.50
C GLU A 82 -13.21 0.58 4.01
N ALA A 83 -12.06 0.04 3.58
CA ALA A 83 -11.56 -1.25 4.03
C ALA A 83 -11.30 -1.25 5.53
N VAL A 84 -10.64 -0.23 6.07
CA VAL A 84 -10.40 -0.09 7.52
C VAL A 84 -11.72 -0.02 8.28
N LEU A 85 -12.68 0.79 7.80
CA LEU A 85 -14.01 0.89 8.41
C LEU A 85 -14.72 -0.48 8.44
N LEU A 86 -14.73 -1.20 7.32
CA LEU A 86 -15.36 -2.52 7.20
C LEU A 86 -14.69 -3.55 8.11
N VAL A 87 -13.36 -3.57 8.18
CA VAL A 87 -12.62 -4.47 9.08
C VAL A 87 -12.98 -4.17 10.54
N VAL A 88 -13.01 -2.90 10.95
CA VAL A 88 -13.42 -2.53 12.30
C VAL A 88 -14.84 -3.01 12.60
N LEU A 89 -15.78 -2.83 11.67
CA LEU A 89 -17.17 -3.23 11.83
C LEU A 89 -17.34 -4.75 11.97
N VAL A 90 -16.71 -5.54 11.10
CA VAL A 90 -16.73 -7.00 11.16
C VAL A 90 -16.13 -7.50 12.48
N VAL A 91 -15.00 -6.94 12.90
CA VAL A 91 -14.30 -7.42 14.09
C VAL A 91 -15.06 -7.06 15.38
N ILE A 92 -15.71 -5.88 15.45
CA ILE A 92 -16.61 -5.53 16.56
C ILE A 92 -17.78 -6.52 16.65
N LEU A 93 -18.37 -6.86 15.50
CA LEU A 93 -19.51 -7.77 15.41
C LEU A 93 -19.17 -9.18 15.93
N PHE A 94 -17.96 -9.69 15.63
CA PHE A 94 -17.55 -11.03 16.06
C PHE A 94 -17.06 -11.12 17.51
N LEU A 95 -16.36 -10.10 18.02
CA LEU A 95 -15.61 -10.23 19.28
C LEU A 95 -16.24 -9.50 20.48
N GLN A 96 -17.22 -8.60 20.30
CA GLN A 96 -17.87 -7.77 21.34
C GLN A 96 -16.91 -7.08 22.34
N THR A 97 -15.59 -7.14 22.11
CA THR A 97 -14.53 -6.72 23.02
C THR A 97 -13.39 -6.07 22.23
N TRP A 98 -13.24 -4.76 22.41
CA TRP A 98 -12.32 -3.90 21.65
C TRP A 98 -10.82 -4.19 21.85
N ARG A 99 -10.46 -5.00 22.85
CA ARG A 99 -9.04 -5.29 23.18
C ARG A 99 -8.46 -6.45 22.39
N ALA A 100 -9.29 -7.42 21.99
CA ALA A 100 -8.85 -8.57 21.20
C ALA A 100 -8.76 -8.23 19.70
N SER A 101 -9.57 -7.27 19.25
CA SER A 101 -9.70 -6.84 17.85
C SER A 101 -8.52 -6.02 17.32
N ILE A 102 -7.86 -5.26 18.18
CA ILE A 102 -6.76 -4.36 17.80
C ILE A 102 -5.51 -5.13 17.36
N ILE A 103 -5.31 -6.35 17.86
CA ILE A 103 -4.07 -7.11 17.62
C ILE A 103 -3.91 -7.48 16.13
N PRO A 104 -4.87 -8.14 15.45
CA PRO A 104 -4.73 -8.42 14.02
C PRO A 104 -4.77 -7.15 13.16
N LEU A 105 -5.59 -6.16 13.55
CA LEU A 105 -5.78 -4.92 12.80
C LEU A 105 -4.48 -4.12 12.64
N LEU A 106 -3.64 -4.06 13.68
CA LEU A 106 -2.35 -3.38 13.61
C LEU A 106 -1.23 -4.27 13.04
N ALA A 107 -1.29 -5.59 13.28
CA ALA A 107 -0.25 -6.50 12.83
C ALA A 107 -0.10 -6.53 11.30
N VAL A 108 -1.21 -6.52 10.56
CA VAL A 108 -1.22 -6.58 9.08
C VAL A 108 -0.57 -5.33 8.43
N PRO A 109 -0.98 -4.08 8.73
CA PRO A 109 -0.36 -2.92 8.11
C PRO A 109 1.11 -2.75 8.54
N VAL A 110 1.45 -3.07 9.80
CA VAL A 110 2.83 -2.98 10.28
C VAL A 110 3.75 -3.97 9.57
N SER A 111 3.28 -5.19 9.27
CA SER A 111 4.09 -6.18 8.54
C SER A 111 4.39 -5.72 7.12
N VAL A 112 3.39 -5.18 6.40
CA VAL A 112 3.55 -4.68 5.03
C VAL A 112 4.53 -3.51 4.98
N VAL A 113 4.37 -2.52 5.87
CA VAL A 113 5.29 -1.38 5.95
C VAL A 113 6.70 -1.84 6.30
N GLY A 114 6.84 -2.79 7.23
CA GLY A 114 8.13 -3.37 7.59
C GLY A 114 8.81 -4.09 6.43
N THR A 115 8.07 -4.86 5.63
CA THR A 115 8.61 -5.53 4.44
C THR A 115 9.07 -4.51 3.39
N PHE A 116 8.29 -3.48 3.09
CA PHE A 116 8.71 -2.45 2.14
C PHE A 116 9.92 -1.66 2.62
N ALA A 117 10.00 -1.33 3.91
CA ALA A 117 11.18 -0.67 4.49
C ALA A 117 12.44 -1.53 4.36
N ALA A 118 12.33 -2.83 4.64
CA ALA A 118 13.45 -3.76 4.49
C ALA A 118 13.90 -3.92 3.03
N LEU A 119 12.95 -4.03 2.08
CA LEU A 119 13.26 -4.10 0.65
C LEU A 119 13.95 -2.82 0.16
N TYR A 120 13.50 -1.65 0.62
CA TYR A 120 14.10 -0.37 0.28
C TYR A 120 15.54 -0.25 0.78
N LEU A 121 15.81 -0.66 2.03
CA LEU A 121 17.17 -0.65 2.60
C LEU A 121 18.13 -1.60 1.87
N LEU A 122 17.63 -2.70 1.34
CA LEU A 122 18.42 -3.68 0.57
C LEU A 122 18.55 -3.31 -0.92
N GLY A 123 17.89 -2.24 -1.37
CA GLY A 123 17.88 -1.83 -2.78
C GLY A 123 17.16 -2.80 -3.71
N PHE A 124 16.26 -3.65 -3.19
CA PHE A 124 15.48 -4.57 -4.01
C PHE A 124 14.29 -3.85 -4.65
N SER A 125 14.08 -4.13 -5.94
CA SER A 125 12.92 -3.65 -6.67
C SER A 125 11.70 -4.54 -6.43
N ILE A 126 10.51 -3.96 -6.56
CA ILE A 126 9.23 -4.69 -6.47
C ILE A 126 9.04 -5.46 -7.77
N ASN A 127 9.19 -6.78 -7.70
CA ASN A 127 8.93 -7.71 -8.81
C ASN A 127 7.85 -8.73 -8.43
N THR A 128 7.38 -9.51 -9.42
CA THR A 128 6.35 -10.53 -9.21
C THR A 128 6.74 -11.55 -8.14
N LEU A 129 8.01 -11.97 -8.06
CA LEU A 129 8.50 -12.88 -7.03
C LEU A 129 8.38 -12.30 -5.61
N SER A 130 8.75 -11.03 -5.44
CA SER A 130 8.64 -10.31 -4.16
C SER A 130 7.19 -10.10 -3.74
N LEU A 131 6.28 -9.87 -4.69
CA LEU A 131 4.85 -9.78 -4.43
C LEU A 131 4.26 -11.11 -3.95
N PHE A 132 4.64 -12.24 -4.58
CA PHE A 132 4.26 -13.56 -4.08
C PHE A 132 4.79 -13.83 -2.68
N GLY A 133 6.05 -13.45 -2.41
CA GLY A 133 6.65 -13.55 -1.08
C GLY A 133 5.89 -12.72 -0.03
N LEU A 134 5.47 -11.50 -0.37
CA LEU A 134 4.68 -10.64 0.49
C LEU A 134 3.33 -11.28 0.85
N VAL A 135 2.63 -11.85 -0.13
CA VAL A 135 1.33 -12.53 0.10
C VAL A 135 1.49 -13.72 1.06
N LEU A 136 2.52 -14.56 0.87
CA LEU A 136 2.80 -15.68 1.76
C LEU A 136 3.17 -15.20 3.18
N ALA A 137 3.98 -14.16 3.29
CA ALA A 137 4.39 -13.60 4.58
C ALA A 137 3.21 -13.05 5.38
N ILE A 138 2.26 -12.36 4.71
CA ILE A 138 1.04 -11.87 5.36
C ILE A 138 0.24 -13.04 5.96
N GLY A 139 0.12 -14.16 5.25
CA GLY A 139 -0.58 -15.35 5.77
C GLY A 139 0.03 -15.87 7.07
N ILE A 140 1.36 -16.01 7.11
CA ILE A 140 2.08 -16.48 8.30
C ILE A 140 1.88 -15.53 9.49
N VAL A 141 1.95 -14.21 9.27
CA VAL A 141 1.79 -13.20 10.33
C VAL A 141 0.37 -13.18 10.88
N VAL A 142 -0.64 -13.31 10.02
CA VAL A 142 -2.05 -13.33 10.43
C VAL A 142 -2.36 -14.59 11.25
N ASP A 143 -1.87 -15.75 10.83
CA ASP A 143 -2.06 -17.00 11.57
C ASP A 143 -1.46 -16.91 12.99
N ASP A 144 -0.23 -16.38 13.12
CA ASP A 144 0.40 -16.18 14.43
C ASP A 144 -0.40 -15.21 15.32
N ALA A 145 -0.87 -14.09 14.75
CA ALA A 145 -1.68 -13.12 15.47
C ALA A 145 -3.00 -13.73 15.99
N ILE A 146 -3.66 -14.57 15.19
CA ILE A 146 -4.90 -15.25 15.59
C ILE A 146 -4.63 -16.24 16.74
N VAL A 147 -3.57 -17.05 16.64
CA VAL A 147 -3.19 -18.05 17.66
C VAL A 147 -2.85 -17.40 19.01
N VAL A 148 -2.21 -16.23 18.99
CA VAL A 148 -1.92 -15.47 20.21
C VAL A 148 -3.20 -14.93 20.85
N VAL A 149 -4.16 -14.45 20.04
CA VAL A 149 -5.44 -13.92 20.55
C VAL A 149 -6.31 -15.02 21.15
N GLU A 150 -6.47 -16.16 20.48
CA GLU A 150 -7.29 -17.28 20.99
C GLU A 150 -6.75 -17.83 22.32
N THR A 151 -5.41 -17.93 22.44
CA THR A 151 -4.80 -18.42 23.67
C THR A 151 -4.94 -17.41 24.80
N SER A 152 -4.98 -16.11 24.51
CA SER A 152 -5.22 -15.05 25.50
C SER A 152 -6.66 -15.06 26.03
N SER A 153 -7.66 -15.22 25.17
CA SER A 153 -9.08 -15.24 25.55
C SER A 153 -9.44 -16.51 26.32
N ALA A 154 -8.89 -17.66 25.92
CA ALA A 154 -9.05 -18.94 26.62
C ALA A 154 -8.47 -18.92 28.06
N THR A 155 -7.50 -18.07 28.34
CA THR A 155 -6.79 -18.03 29.63
C THR A 155 -7.42 -17.07 30.62
N SER A 156 -8.12 -16.04 30.14
CA SER A 156 -8.89 -15.13 31.01
C SER A 156 -9.97 -15.90 31.79
N LYS A 157 -10.49 -17.02 31.26
CA LYS A 157 -11.42 -17.91 31.97
C LYS A 157 -10.77 -18.70 33.13
N LYS A 158 -9.44 -18.77 33.21
CA LYS A 158 -8.69 -19.60 34.17
C LYS A 158 -8.12 -18.82 35.38
N GLY A 159 -8.35 -17.51 35.48
CA GLY A 159 -8.06 -16.72 36.71
C GLY A 159 -6.59 -16.38 37.00
N TRP A 160 -5.68 -16.51 36.02
CA TRP A 160 -4.25 -16.24 36.22
C TRP A 160 -3.88 -14.75 35.99
N PRO A 161 -2.86 -14.21 36.69
CA PRO A 161 -2.39 -12.84 36.52
C PRO A 161 -1.74 -12.60 35.14
N ARG A 162 -2.09 -11.48 34.49
CA ARG A 162 -1.94 -11.23 33.05
C ARG A 162 -0.50 -11.08 32.55
N TRP A 163 0.44 -10.70 33.41
CA TRP A 163 1.85 -10.47 33.04
C TRP A 163 2.73 -11.72 33.26
N LEU A 164 2.44 -12.52 34.30
CA LEU A 164 3.19 -13.74 34.65
C LEU A 164 3.06 -14.86 33.61
N LEU A 165 1.94 -14.88 32.89
CA LEU A 165 1.66 -15.83 31.81
C LEU A 165 2.35 -15.48 30.49
N ARG A 166 2.65 -14.19 30.24
CA ARG A 166 3.30 -13.72 29.00
C ARG A 166 4.72 -14.31 28.87
N ILE A 167 5.44 -14.40 29.98
CA ILE A 167 6.81 -14.94 30.03
C ILE A 167 6.80 -16.47 29.89
N ARG A 168 5.89 -17.18 30.57
CA ARG A 168 5.87 -18.65 30.59
C ARG A 168 5.35 -19.31 29.30
N ARG A 169 4.60 -18.60 28.47
CA ARG A 169 4.03 -19.13 27.22
C ARG A 169 4.89 -18.90 26.00
N CYS A 170 5.54 -17.74 25.87
CA CYS A 170 6.53 -17.53 24.81
C CYS A 170 7.65 -18.57 24.89
N ALA A 171 8.04 -19.01 26.09
CA ALA A 171 9.02 -20.08 26.28
C ALA A 171 8.56 -21.48 25.84
N LYS A 172 7.26 -21.73 25.65
CA LYS A 172 6.71 -23.08 25.43
C LYS A 172 6.32 -23.40 23.99
N CYS A 173 6.39 -22.43 23.08
CA CYS A 173 6.10 -22.64 21.66
C CYS A 173 7.16 -21.99 20.76
N PRO A 174 8.31 -22.65 20.51
CA PRO A 174 9.11 -22.39 19.33
C PRO A 174 8.64 -23.31 18.20
N GLY A 175 8.02 -22.72 17.17
CA GLY A 175 7.82 -23.31 15.84
C GLY A 175 6.81 -24.47 15.74
N ARG A 176 5.59 -24.19 15.28
CA ARG A 176 4.78 -25.18 14.56
C ARG A 176 3.73 -24.54 13.66
N SER A 177 4.01 -24.57 12.37
CA SER A 177 3.10 -24.34 11.25
C SER A 177 2.30 -25.62 10.97
N SER A 178 1.11 -25.80 11.56
CA SER A 178 0.07 -26.65 10.97
C SER A 178 -1.28 -26.49 11.69
N PRO A 179 -2.40 -26.34 10.96
CA PRO A 179 -3.72 -26.15 11.54
C PRO A 179 -4.38 -27.51 11.75
N SER A 180 -4.47 -27.98 12.99
CA SER A 180 -5.54 -28.92 13.34
C SER A 180 -5.74 -28.97 14.84
N ARG A 181 -6.98 -29.29 15.21
CA ARG A 181 -7.55 -29.51 16.55
C ARG A 181 -6.79 -30.55 17.43
N TRP A 182 -5.59 -30.99 17.05
CA TRP A 182 -4.83 -32.08 17.65
C TRP A 182 -3.94 -31.69 18.84
N CYS A 183 -3.60 -30.41 19.05
CA CYS A 183 -2.75 -30.04 20.19
C CYS A 183 -3.47 -30.20 21.55
N CYS A 184 -4.80 -30.16 21.55
CA CYS A 184 -5.62 -30.45 22.74
C CYS A 184 -5.63 -31.93 23.15
N ALA A 185 -5.27 -32.87 22.28
CA ALA A 185 -5.31 -34.30 22.61
C ALA A 185 -4.07 -34.80 23.39
N ARG A 186 -2.98 -34.02 23.46
CA ARG A 186 -1.71 -34.48 24.08
C ARG A 186 -1.25 -33.69 25.31
N CYS A 187 -1.97 -32.64 25.69
CA CYS A 187 -1.72 -31.89 26.95
C CYS A 187 -2.69 -32.25 28.09
N SER A 188 -3.50 -33.30 27.94
CA SER A 188 -4.39 -33.84 28.97
C SER A 188 -3.79 -35.00 29.79
N CYS A 189 -2.57 -35.48 29.49
CA CYS A 189 -1.97 -36.63 30.17
C CYS A 189 -0.76 -36.27 31.04
N ARG A 190 -1.05 -35.68 32.21
CA ARG A 190 -0.45 -35.99 33.53
C ARG A 190 -0.51 -34.74 34.38
N TRP A 191 -1.41 -34.72 35.37
CA TRP A 191 -1.06 -34.24 36.71
C TRP A 191 -2.01 -34.72 37.83
N ARG A 192 -2.72 -35.87 37.69
CA ARG A 192 -3.50 -36.43 38.83
C ARG A 192 -3.72 -37.95 38.92
N SER A 193 -3.24 -38.79 37.99
CA SER A 193 -3.52 -40.25 38.02
C SER A 193 -2.29 -41.18 37.93
N CYS A 194 -1.12 -40.75 38.40
CA CYS A 194 -0.03 -41.68 38.74
C CYS A 194 0.03 -41.93 40.24
N ARG A 195 -1.06 -42.51 40.77
CA ARG A 195 -1.09 -43.14 42.08
C ARG A 195 -2.17 -44.23 42.04
N ALA A 196 -1.72 -45.47 42.26
CA ALA A 196 -2.41 -46.77 42.17
C ALA A 196 -2.79 -47.22 40.75
#